data_AF-A0AAD9H214-F1
#
_entry.id   AF-A0AAD9H214-F1
#
_cell.length_a   1.000
_cell.length_b   1.000
_cell.length_c   1.000
_cell.angle_alpha   90.00
_cell.angle_beta   90.00
_cell.angle_gamma   90.00
#
_symmetry.space_group_name_H-M   'P 1'
#
loop_
_entity.id
_entity.type
_entity.pdbx_description
1 polymer ?
#
loop_
_entity_poly.entity_id
_entity_poly.type
_entity_poly.pdbx_seq_one_letter_code
_entity_poly.pdbx_strand_id
1 'polypeptide(L)'
;MLTDNLFVLFLGRFCGGISTTLLYSVFEAWLITEYNQRGLSRTKLKLGAVFSHMTTISSIVAIVSGIFGDILVNALGGRVWPFLASVACSAIAMWLILGRWKENYGTKQAGPATSSIGDIKSGIQMIMRDKRILSLGLASTFFEGTMYLFVFFWSAALKSARTKAGSNEELPFGLIFSSFMCAMMAGSAFFSLYTKSHSKETTSTILMLVVLVVSCCLSAAVLVESEMFLFWALCMVEASIGAYFPSMSFLKSQVVEDGVRGRIYSLLRLPLNVFVVVAHSLDEEGDGHRNSVFLTCATLLMVSFFIIKRNFESTA
;
A
#
# COMPACT_ATOMS: atom_id res chain seq x y z
N MET A 1 19.80 20.19 8.10
CA MET A 1 18.82 19.32 8.80
C MET A 1 18.25 20.12 9.98
N LEU A 2 17.06 19.78 10.49
CA LEU A 2 16.46 20.52 11.64
C LEU A 2 17.16 20.19 12.97
N THR A 3 17.71 18.98 13.11
CA THR A 3 18.36 18.50 14.32
C THR A 3 19.30 17.35 13.94
N ASP A 4 20.51 17.33 14.52
CA ASP A 4 21.52 16.29 14.27
C ASP A 4 21.52 15.20 15.35
N ASN A 5 20.61 15.30 16.33
CA ASN A 5 20.46 14.31 17.38
C ASN A 5 19.78 13.04 16.83
N LEU A 6 20.55 11.94 16.77
CA LEU A 6 20.10 10.63 16.33
C LEU A 6 18.84 10.16 17.05
N PHE A 7 18.73 10.39 18.36
CA PHE A 7 17.55 9.96 19.14
C PHE A 7 16.27 10.63 18.63
N VAL A 8 16.33 11.93 18.30
CA VAL A 8 15.19 12.68 17.76
C VAL A 8 14.81 12.16 16.38
N LEU A 9 15.80 11.81 15.54
CA LEU A 9 15.56 11.21 14.22
C LEU A 9 14.92 9.81 14.33
N PHE A 10 15.40 8.98 15.24
CA PHE A 10 14.82 7.66 15.53
C PHE A 10 13.39 7.78 16.05
N LEU A 11 13.14 8.67 17.01
CA LEU A 11 11.81 8.90 17.54
C LEU A 11 10.86 9.41 16.45
N GLY A 12 11.33 10.31 15.58
CA GLY A 12 10.57 10.78 14.43
C GLY A 12 10.17 9.66 13.48
N ARG A 13 11.08 8.72 13.19
CA ARG A 13 10.79 7.54 12.35
C ARG A 13 9.82 6.57 13.04
N PHE A 14 9.99 6.34 14.33
CA PHE A 14 9.10 5.51 15.12
C PHE A 14 7.66 6.06 15.15
N CYS A 15 7.51 7.34 15.48
CA CYS A 15 6.22 8.04 15.46
C CYS A 15 5.61 8.07 14.06
N GLY A 16 6.43 8.26 13.02
CA GLY A 16 6.00 8.16 11.62
C GLY A 16 5.39 6.79 11.30
N GLY A 17 6.05 5.70 11.71
CA GLY A 17 5.55 4.34 11.53
C GLY A 17 4.22 4.08 12.24
N ILE A 18 4.06 4.54 13.48
CA ILE A 18 2.80 4.44 14.22
C ILE A 18 1.69 5.24 13.51
N SER A 19 1.98 6.49 13.12
CA SER A 19 1.03 7.37 12.44
C SER A 19 0.55 6.75 11.12
N THR A 20 1.47 6.28 10.27
CA THR A 20 1.11 5.57 9.02
C THR A 20 0.32 4.30 9.31
N THR A 21 0.65 3.59 10.39
CA THR A 21 -0.12 2.39 10.77
C THR A 21 -1.57 2.73 11.04
N LEU A 22 -1.82 3.74 11.87
CA LEU A 22 -3.14 4.22 12.24
C LEU A 22 -3.90 4.82 11.05
N LEU A 23 -3.20 5.61 10.21
CA LEU A 23 -3.80 6.30 9.06
C LEU A 23 -4.43 5.33 8.07
N TYR A 24 -3.87 4.13 7.90
CA TYR A 24 -4.47 3.13 7.01
C TYR A 24 -5.44 2.23 7.77
N SER A 25 -5.12 1.74 8.99
CA SER A 25 -5.99 0.77 9.67
C SER A 25 -7.26 1.40 10.24
N VAL A 26 -7.13 2.49 11.00
CA VAL A 26 -8.23 3.14 11.70
C VAL A 26 -9.12 3.87 10.70
N PHE A 27 -8.52 4.58 9.75
CA PHE A 27 -9.29 5.29 8.72
C PHE A 27 -10.07 4.33 7.81
N GLU A 28 -9.46 3.23 7.34
CA GLU A 28 -10.16 2.25 6.50
C GLU A 28 -11.33 1.63 7.27
N ALA A 29 -11.16 1.30 8.56
CA ALA A 29 -12.24 0.79 9.39
C ALA A 29 -13.35 1.82 9.63
N TRP A 30 -12.99 3.08 9.92
CA TRP A 30 -13.93 4.20 10.09
C TRP A 30 -14.74 4.44 8.81
N LEU A 31 -14.07 4.52 7.67
CA LEU A 31 -14.67 4.78 6.36
C LEU A 31 -15.71 3.71 5.99
N ILE A 32 -15.38 2.43 6.15
CA ILE A 32 -16.32 1.35 5.81
C ILE A 32 -17.52 1.37 6.77
N THR A 33 -17.29 1.64 8.06
CA THR A 33 -18.38 1.68 9.04
C THR A 33 -19.32 2.85 8.79
N GLU A 34 -18.79 4.03 8.49
CA GLU A 34 -19.57 5.21 8.11
C GLU A 34 -20.36 4.97 6.81
N TYR A 35 -19.75 4.29 5.84
CA TYR A 35 -20.40 3.91 4.58
C TYR A 35 -21.63 3.03 4.81
N ASN A 36 -21.51 2.04 5.71
CA ASN A 36 -22.62 1.16 6.10
C ASN A 36 -23.68 1.90 6.93
N GLN A 37 -23.29 2.71 7.92
CA GLN A 37 -24.21 3.47 8.77
C GLN A 37 -25.08 4.46 7.98
N ARG A 38 -24.51 5.11 6.95
CA ARG A 38 -25.25 6.00 6.05
C ARG A 38 -26.12 5.28 5.03
N GLY A 39 -26.11 3.94 5.01
CA GLY A 39 -26.85 3.14 4.04
C GLY A 39 -26.41 3.38 2.59
N LEU A 40 -25.16 3.84 2.38
CA LEU A 40 -24.63 4.13 1.03
C LEU A 40 -24.44 2.86 0.20
N SER A 41 -24.45 1.69 0.84
CA SER A 41 -24.55 0.40 0.15
C SER A 41 -25.81 0.25 -0.70
N ARG A 42 -26.88 1.01 -0.40
CA ARG A 42 -28.14 1.01 -1.14
C ARG A 42 -28.19 2.06 -2.26
N THR A 43 -27.22 2.98 -2.32
CA THR A 43 -27.14 3.97 -3.40
C THR A 43 -26.24 3.48 -4.55
N LYS A 44 -26.13 4.26 -5.63
CA LYS A 44 -25.26 3.94 -6.76
C LYS A 44 -23.75 4.01 -6.43
N LEU A 45 -23.38 4.55 -5.26
CA LEU A 45 -21.99 4.72 -4.86
C LEU A 45 -21.47 3.42 -4.23
N LYS A 46 -20.74 2.62 -5.00
CA LYS A 46 -20.18 1.35 -4.54
C LYS A 46 -18.88 1.56 -3.75
N LEU A 47 -18.66 0.77 -2.71
CA LEU A 47 -17.49 0.87 -1.83
C LEU A 47 -16.14 0.75 -2.58
N GLY A 48 -16.05 -0.15 -3.57
CA GLY A 48 -14.85 -0.28 -4.41
C GLY A 48 -14.53 1.00 -5.20
N ALA A 49 -15.54 1.73 -5.66
CA ALA A 49 -15.36 3.01 -6.35
C ALA A 49 -14.83 4.09 -5.39
N VAL A 50 -15.28 4.11 -4.13
CA VAL A 50 -14.75 5.03 -3.09
C VAL A 50 -13.25 4.79 -2.87
N PHE A 51 -12.84 3.54 -2.69
CA PHE A 51 -11.41 3.20 -2.53
C PHE A 51 -10.58 3.50 -3.78
N SER A 52 -11.15 3.30 -4.97
CA SER A 52 -10.48 3.67 -6.22
C SER A 52 -10.28 5.18 -6.32
N HIS A 53 -11.32 5.97 -6.06
CA HIS A 53 -11.21 7.44 -6.04
C HIS A 53 -10.20 7.93 -5.01
N MET A 54 -10.17 7.31 -3.83
CA MET A 54 -9.17 7.62 -2.80
C MET A 54 -7.74 7.41 -3.32
N THR A 55 -7.49 6.29 -4.00
CA THR A 55 -6.17 5.96 -4.58
C THR A 55 -5.79 6.93 -5.71
N THR A 56 -6.74 7.25 -6.59
CA THR A 56 -6.57 8.24 -7.67
C THR A 56 -6.21 9.62 -7.10
N ILE A 57 -6.97 10.10 -6.12
CA ILE A 57 -6.72 11.41 -5.48
C ILE A 57 -5.37 11.40 -4.78
N SER A 58 -5.02 10.32 -4.07
CA SER A 58 -3.71 10.18 -3.43
C SER A 58 -2.57 10.28 -4.44
N SER A 59 -2.73 9.69 -5.63
CA SER A 59 -1.72 9.75 -6.70
C SER A 59 -1.57 11.17 -7.25
N ILE A 60 -2.70 11.88 -7.48
CA ILE A 60 -2.70 13.28 -7.92
C ILE A 60 -2.02 14.18 -6.88
N VAL A 61 -2.38 14.03 -5.60
CA VAL A 61 -1.78 14.78 -4.51
C VAL A 61 -0.28 14.50 -4.41
N ALA A 62 0.16 13.23 -4.56
CA ALA A 62 1.57 12.89 -4.55
C ALA A 62 2.38 13.60 -5.66
N ILE A 63 1.84 13.66 -6.89
CA ILE A 63 2.47 14.39 -8.00
C ILE A 63 2.57 15.88 -7.68
N VAL A 64 1.46 16.50 -7.25
CA VAL A 64 1.42 17.93 -6.92
C VAL A 64 2.35 18.26 -5.75
N SER A 65 2.38 17.43 -4.71
CA SER A 65 3.29 17.58 -3.57
C SER A 65 4.75 17.43 -3.97
N GLY A 66 5.07 16.54 -4.91
CA GLY A 66 6.43 16.41 -5.47
C GLY A 66 6.88 17.69 -6.16
N ILE A 67 6.04 18.24 -7.05
CA ILE A 67 6.32 19.50 -7.77
C ILE A 67 6.43 20.67 -6.77
N PHE A 68 5.51 20.77 -5.82
CA PHE A 68 5.54 21.82 -4.80
C PHE A 68 6.79 21.72 -3.90
N GLY A 69 7.21 20.50 -3.56
CA GLY A 69 8.44 20.24 -2.82
C GLY A 69 9.68 20.73 -3.59
N ASP A 70 9.75 20.47 -4.89
CA ASP A 70 10.85 20.94 -5.73
C ASP A 70 10.90 22.47 -5.82
N ILE A 71 9.74 23.12 -6.03
CA ILE A 71 9.62 24.58 -6.03
C ILE A 71 10.09 25.18 -4.70
N LEU A 72 9.69 24.59 -3.56
CA LEU A 72 10.11 25.05 -2.24
C LEU A 72 11.63 24.96 -2.04
N VAL A 73 12.25 23.86 -2.49
CA VAL A 73 13.70 23.68 -2.39
C VAL A 73 14.44 24.69 -3.26
N ASN A 74 13.95 24.94 -4.48
CA ASN A 74 14.54 25.87 -5.43
C ASN A 74 14.37 27.33 -5.02
N ALA A 75 13.21 27.71 -4.46
CA ALA A 75 12.89 29.09 -4.11
C ALA A 75 13.47 29.52 -2.75
N LEU A 76 13.36 28.68 -1.72
CA LEU A 76 13.71 29.04 -0.34
C LEU A 76 15.08 28.54 0.11
N GLY A 77 15.74 27.74 -0.74
CA GLY A 77 17.04 27.15 -0.44
C GLY A 77 16.97 26.08 0.66
N GLY A 78 17.29 24.85 0.28
CA GLY A 78 17.53 23.77 1.23
C GLY A 78 16.36 22.79 1.41
N ARG A 79 16.72 21.56 1.78
CA ARG A 79 15.80 20.41 1.84
C ARG A 79 14.87 20.40 3.06
N VAL A 80 14.91 21.44 3.90
CA VAL A 80 14.13 21.53 5.15
C VAL A 80 12.69 22.00 4.88
N TRP A 81 12.49 22.84 3.87
CA TRP A 81 11.20 23.47 3.59
C TRP A 81 10.06 22.51 3.22
N PRO A 82 10.29 21.44 2.41
CA PRO A 82 9.24 20.44 2.17
C PRO A 82 8.78 19.74 3.46
N PHE A 83 9.68 19.50 4.42
CA PHE A 83 9.30 18.91 5.71
C PHE A 83 8.43 19.86 6.54
N LEU A 84 8.77 21.14 6.59
CA LEU A 84 7.96 22.15 7.29
C LEU A 84 6.57 22.32 6.64
N ALA A 85 6.51 22.31 5.30
CA ALA A 85 5.24 22.34 4.58
C ALA A 85 4.37 21.13 4.94
N SER A 86 4.96 19.93 5.02
CA SER A 86 4.24 18.71 5.45
C SER A 86 3.66 18.81 6.86
N VAL A 87 4.37 19.47 7.80
CA VAL A 87 3.87 19.72 9.16
C VAL A 87 2.65 20.63 9.12
N ALA A 88 2.71 21.73 8.36
CA ALA A 88 1.58 22.64 8.19
C ALA A 88 0.37 21.95 7.56
N CYS A 89 0.57 21.16 6.50
CA CYS A 89 -0.50 20.37 5.89
C CYS A 89 -1.14 19.38 6.87
N SER A 90 -0.33 18.72 7.70
CA SER A 90 -0.81 17.78 8.72
C SER A 90 -1.63 18.49 9.81
N ALA A 91 -1.21 19.69 10.23
CA ALA A 91 -1.96 20.50 11.19
C ALA A 91 -3.33 20.95 10.64
N ILE A 92 -3.37 21.36 9.36
CA ILE A 92 -4.63 21.70 8.67
C ILE A 92 -5.53 20.47 8.57
N ALA A 93 -4.98 19.31 8.20
CA ALA A 93 -5.74 18.06 8.14
C ALA A 93 -6.34 17.70 9.51
N MET A 94 -5.55 17.80 10.58
CA MET A 94 -6.01 17.57 11.94
C MET A 94 -7.17 18.51 12.31
N TRP A 95 -7.04 19.81 12.03
CA TRP A 95 -8.11 20.78 12.29
C TRP A 95 -9.40 20.46 11.52
N LEU A 96 -9.29 20.09 10.24
CA LEU A 96 -10.43 19.71 9.42
C LEU A 96 -11.13 18.43 9.93
N ILE A 97 -10.36 17.43 10.35
CA ILE A 97 -10.89 16.17 10.87
C ILE A 97 -11.63 16.44 12.19
N LEU A 98 -11.01 17.16 13.14
CA LEU A 98 -11.63 17.51 14.42
C LEU A 98 -12.93 18.32 14.26
N GLY A 99 -12.99 19.20 13.25
CA GLY A 99 -14.17 20.04 13.01
C GLY A 99 -15.30 19.37 12.21
N ARG A 100 -14.98 18.43 11.31
CA ARG A 100 -15.96 17.89 10.35
C ARG A 100 -16.33 16.43 10.55
N TRP A 101 -15.46 15.63 11.16
CA TRP A 101 -15.71 14.19 11.29
C TRP A 101 -16.45 13.90 12.58
N LYS A 102 -17.49 13.08 12.48
CA LYS A 102 -18.19 12.57 13.66
C LYS A 102 -17.47 11.33 14.16
N GLU A 103 -17.41 11.20 15.48
CA GLU A 103 -16.81 10.02 16.09
C GLU A 103 -17.62 8.76 15.78
N ASN A 104 -16.94 7.76 15.24
CA ASN A 104 -17.53 6.48 14.89
C ASN A 104 -16.88 5.38 15.72
N TYR A 105 -17.59 4.93 16.75
CA TYR A 105 -17.14 3.88 17.67
C TYR A 105 -17.42 2.46 17.15
N GLY A 106 -17.90 2.32 15.92
CA GLY A 106 -18.34 1.06 15.36
C GLY A 106 -19.63 0.51 16.01
N THR A 107 -19.99 -0.71 15.65
CA THR A 107 -21.11 -1.41 16.28
C THR A 107 -20.65 -1.89 17.66
N LYS A 108 -21.19 -1.31 18.75
CA LYS A 108 -20.92 -1.79 20.11
C LYS A 108 -21.26 -3.29 20.17
N GLN A 109 -20.26 -4.16 20.34
CA GLN A 109 -20.54 -5.56 20.65
C GLN A 109 -21.19 -5.61 22.03
N ALA A 110 -22.42 -6.12 22.09
CA ALA A 110 -23.14 -6.40 23.32
C ALA A 110 -22.55 -7.66 24.01
N GLY A 111 -21.27 -7.61 24.37
CA GLY A 111 -20.54 -8.68 25.04
C GLY A 111 -19.75 -8.16 26.24
N PRO A 112 -19.35 -9.05 27.18
CA PRO A 112 -18.57 -8.64 28.34
C PRO A 112 -17.25 -8.01 27.87
N ALA A 113 -16.77 -6.99 28.57
CA ALA A 113 -15.45 -6.41 28.34
C ALA A 113 -14.38 -7.49 28.57
N THR A 114 -13.98 -8.16 27.50
CA THR A 114 -12.89 -9.13 27.52
C THR A 114 -11.57 -8.41 27.72
N SER A 115 -10.64 -9.07 28.41
CA SER A 115 -9.28 -8.55 28.55
C SER A 115 -8.65 -8.37 27.15
N SER A 116 -7.87 -7.31 26.96
CA SER A 116 -7.20 -6.97 25.68
C SER A 116 -6.47 -8.16 25.04
N ILE A 117 -5.92 -9.06 25.87
CA ILE A 117 -5.23 -10.29 25.43
C ILE A 117 -6.22 -11.36 24.95
N GLY A 118 -7.36 -11.54 25.62
CA GLY A 118 -8.42 -12.46 25.18
C GLY A 118 -9.00 -12.04 23.82
N ASP A 119 -9.07 -10.73 23.59
CA ASP A 119 -9.50 -10.14 22.33
C ASP A 119 -8.51 -10.35 21.18
N ILE A 120 -7.20 -10.29 21.46
CA ILE A 120 -6.16 -10.61 20.47
C ILE A 120 -6.20 -12.11 20.12
N LYS A 121 -6.31 -12.98 21.13
CA LYS A 121 -6.36 -14.43 20.92
C LYS A 121 -7.56 -14.85 20.06
N SER A 122 -8.74 -14.28 20.32
CA SER A 122 -9.94 -14.55 19.52
C SER A 122 -9.80 -14.04 18.08
N GLY A 123 -9.17 -12.87 17.89
CA GLY A 123 -8.86 -12.34 16.55
C GLY A 123 -7.92 -13.25 15.75
N ILE A 124 -6.84 -13.72 16.37
CA ILE A 124 -5.90 -14.67 15.74
C ILE A 124 -6.62 -15.97 15.39
N GLN A 125 -7.43 -16.51 16.31
CA GLN A 125 -8.20 -17.72 16.07
C GLN A 125 -9.19 -17.55 14.90
N MET A 126 -9.82 -16.39 14.76
CA MET A 126 -10.71 -16.08 13.64
C MET A 126 -9.95 -16.04 12.31
N ILE A 127 -8.78 -15.39 12.28
CA ILE A 127 -7.92 -15.34 11.09
C ILE A 127 -7.48 -16.75 10.69
N MET A 128 -7.06 -17.60 11.63
CA MET A 128 -6.61 -18.96 11.33
C MET A 128 -7.76 -19.88 10.89
N ARG A 129 -8.99 -19.63 11.35
CA ARG A 129 -10.15 -20.47 11.05
C ARG A 129 -10.78 -20.13 9.70
N ASP A 130 -10.87 -18.85 9.33
CA ASP A 130 -11.36 -18.45 8.01
C ASP A 130 -10.20 -18.40 6.99
N LYS A 131 -10.15 -19.42 6.13
CA LYS A 131 -9.13 -19.55 5.08
C LYS A 131 -9.11 -18.36 4.13
N ARG A 132 -10.23 -17.65 3.94
CA ARG A 132 -10.30 -16.46 3.08
C ARG A 132 -9.59 -15.28 3.75
N ILE A 133 -9.82 -15.06 5.04
CA ILE A 133 -9.11 -14.01 5.80
C ILE A 133 -7.61 -14.30 5.82
N LEU A 134 -7.22 -15.55 6.09
CA LEU A 134 -5.82 -15.95 6.07
C LEU A 134 -5.18 -15.74 4.68
N SER A 135 -5.88 -16.14 3.61
CA SER A 135 -5.39 -15.98 2.24
C SER A 135 -5.17 -14.53 1.85
N LEU A 136 -6.11 -13.63 2.20
CA LEU A 136 -5.96 -12.19 2.00
C LEU A 136 -4.86 -11.62 2.89
N GLY A 137 -4.73 -12.09 4.14
CA GLY A 137 -3.66 -11.67 5.04
C GLY A 137 -2.26 -11.98 4.50
N LEU A 138 -2.07 -13.22 4.01
CA LEU A 138 -0.81 -13.65 3.41
C LEU A 138 -0.54 -12.91 2.09
N ALA A 139 -1.55 -12.79 1.22
CA ALA A 139 -1.41 -12.03 -0.03
C ALA A 139 -1.08 -10.55 0.23
N SER A 140 -1.69 -9.92 1.24
CA SER A 140 -1.36 -8.56 1.68
C SER A 140 0.08 -8.47 2.15
N THR A 141 0.51 -9.40 2.99
CA THR A 141 1.87 -9.45 3.53
C THR A 141 2.91 -9.51 2.42
N PHE A 142 2.73 -10.40 1.44
CA PHE A 142 3.68 -10.57 0.35
C PHE A 142 3.62 -9.42 -0.66
N PHE A 143 2.42 -8.94 -1.01
CA PHE A 143 2.26 -7.85 -1.98
C PHE A 143 2.71 -6.50 -1.43
N GLU A 144 2.19 -6.09 -0.26
CA GLU A 144 2.58 -4.82 0.37
C GLU A 144 4.03 -4.87 0.83
N GLY A 145 4.52 -6.03 1.28
CA GLY A 145 5.94 -6.23 1.60
C GLY A 145 6.83 -6.01 0.38
N THR A 146 6.45 -6.57 -0.77
CA THR A 146 7.14 -6.35 -2.04
C THR A 146 7.09 -4.89 -2.47
N MET A 147 5.95 -4.22 -2.30
CA MET A 147 5.79 -2.79 -2.60
C MET A 147 6.76 -1.95 -1.76
N TYR A 148 6.89 -2.20 -0.45
CA TYR A 148 7.83 -1.47 0.40
C TYR A 148 9.28 -1.68 -0.03
N LEU A 149 9.67 -2.90 -0.38
CA LEU A 149 11.00 -3.19 -0.91
C LEU A 149 11.24 -2.52 -2.26
N PHE A 150 10.24 -2.53 -3.14
CA PHE A 150 10.30 -1.84 -4.42
C PHE A 150 10.57 -0.34 -4.24
N VAL A 151 9.85 0.35 -3.35
CA VAL A 151 10.05 1.80 -3.06
C VAL A 151 11.47 2.11 -2.59
N PHE A 152 12.12 1.16 -1.92
CA PHE A 152 13.52 1.30 -1.52
C PHE A 152 14.49 1.07 -2.70
N PHE A 153 14.31 -0.01 -3.45
CA PHE A 153 15.29 -0.45 -4.46
C PHE A 153 15.14 0.15 -5.85
N TRP A 154 13.98 0.72 -6.24
CA TRP A 154 13.75 1.18 -7.62
C TRP A 154 14.78 2.21 -8.10
N SER A 155 15.18 3.13 -7.21
CA SER A 155 16.12 4.20 -7.55
C SER A 155 17.53 3.64 -7.79
N ALA A 156 17.95 2.68 -6.96
CA ALA A 156 19.20 1.95 -7.12
C ALA A 156 19.16 1.05 -8.38
N ALA A 157 18.03 0.41 -8.67
CA ALA A 157 17.85 -0.42 -9.86
C ALA A 157 18.03 0.38 -11.16
N LEU A 158 17.40 1.55 -11.26
CA LEU A 158 17.55 2.41 -12.44
C LEU A 158 18.97 2.99 -12.56
N LYS A 159 19.59 3.39 -11.44
CA LYS A 159 21.00 3.86 -11.45
C LYS A 159 21.93 2.77 -11.97
N SER A 160 21.81 1.54 -11.45
CA SER A 160 22.61 0.39 -11.87
C SER A 160 22.43 0.10 -13.37
N ALA A 161 21.19 0.05 -13.86
CA ALA A 161 20.90 -0.17 -15.28
C ALA A 161 21.50 0.94 -16.18
N ARG A 162 21.45 2.19 -15.74
CA ARG A 162 22.01 3.33 -16.48
C ARG A 162 23.54 3.32 -16.51
N THR A 163 24.19 2.99 -15.40
CA THR A 163 25.65 2.83 -15.34
C THR A 163 26.11 1.71 -16.29
N LYS A 164 25.37 0.59 -16.35
CA LYS A 164 25.63 -0.49 -17.32
C LYS A 164 25.45 -0.04 -18.78
N ALA A 165 24.50 0.86 -19.05
CA ALA A 165 24.28 1.44 -20.37
C ALA A 165 25.35 2.49 -20.78
N GLY A 166 26.30 2.82 -19.90
CA GLY A 166 27.41 3.73 -20.18
C GLY A 166 27.08 5.22 -20.10
N SER A 167 25.93 5.60 -19.52
CA SER A 167 25.56 7.01 -19.30
C SER A 167 25.87 7.44 -17.86
N ASN A 168 26.50 8.61 -17.72
CA ASN A 168 26.84 9.25 -16.43
C ASN A 168 25.92 10.42 -16.06
N GLU A 169 24.84 10.64 -16.82
CA GLU A 169 23.86 11.70 -16.50
C GLU A 169 23.00 11.32 -15.30
N GLU A 170 22.68 12.31 -14.46
CA GLU A 170 21.77 12.11 -13.34
C GLU A 170 20.35 11.79 -13.84
N LEU A 171 19.74 10.77 -13.23
CA LEU A 171 18.36 10.39 -13.53
C LEU A 171 17.38 11.47 -13.04
N PRO A 172 16.39 11.87 -13.85
CA PRO A 172 15.36 12.81 -13.41
C PRO A 172 14.34 12.11 -12.50
N PHE A 173 14.72 11.86 -11.24
CA PHE A 173 13.91 11.11 -10.26
C PHE A 173 12.50 11.66 -10.08
N GLY A 174 12.32 12.99 -10.15
CA GLY A 174 11.00 13.63 -10.05
C GLY A 174 10.06 13.26 -11.20
N LEU A 175 10.57 13.19 -12.44
CA LEU A 175 9.78 12.79 -13.61
C LEU A 175 9.46 11.29 -13.58
N ILE A 176 10.41 10.47 -13.15
CA ILE A 176 10.23 9.02 -12.99
C ILE A 176 9.15 8.76 -11.94
N PHE A 177 9.25 9.39 -10.77
CA PHE A 177 8.26 9.28 -9.71
C PHE A 177 6.87 9.76 -10.15
N SER A 178 6.81 10.87 -10.91
CA SER A 178 5.54 11.36 -11.45
C SER A 178 4.93 10.36 -12.45
N SER A 179 5.76 9.69 -13.26
CA SER A 179 5.32 8.64 -14.17
C SER A 179 4.77 7.43 -13.42
N PHE A 180 5.40 7.03 -12.32
CA PHE A 180 4.91 5.98 -11.43
C PHE A 180 3.55 6.32 -10.82
N MET A 181 3.37 7.53 -10.30
CA MET A 181 2.09 7.97 -9.77
C MET A 181 1.00 8.06 -10.86
N CYS A 182 1.35 8.46 -12.08
CA CYS A 182 0.43 8.40 -13.24
C CYS A 182 0.03 6.96 -13.58
N ALA A 183 0.98 6.02 -13.55
CA ALA A 183 0.70 4.61 -13.78
C ALA A 183 -0.20 4.03 -12.67
N MET A 184 0.07 4.34 -11.40
CA MET A 184 -0.78 3.98 -10.26
C MET A 184 -2.21 4.52 -10.43
N MET A 185 -2.35 5.77 -10.85
CA MET A 185 -3.66 6.38 -11.14
C MET A 185 -4.39 5.66 -12.28
N ALA A 186 -3.68 5.28 -13.34
CA ALA A 186 -4.26 4.51 -14.45
C ALA A 186 -4.76 3.12 -13.99
N GLY A 187 -4.00 2.45 -13.12
CA GLY A 187 -4.39 1.18 -12.52
C GLY A 187 -5.65 1.28 -11.65
N SER A 188 -5.75 2.31 -10.81
CA SER A 188 -6.94 2.52 -9.98
C SER A 188 -8.16 2.88 -10.82
N ALA A 189 -8.00 3.66 -11.89
CA ALA A 189 -9.05 3.97 -12.84
C ALA A 189 -9.52 2.73 -13.62
N PHE A 190 -8.58 1.87 -14.04
CA PHE A 190 -8.89 0.59 -14.68
C PHE A 190 -9.77 -0.28 -13.77
N PHE A 191 -9.45 -0.38 -12.47
CA PHE A 191 -10.27 -1.10 -11.51
C PHE A 191 -11.70 -0.55 -11.43
N SER A 192 -11.87 0.78 -11.39
CA SER A 192 -13.19 1.42 -11.33
C SER A 192 -14.03 1.16 -12.59
N LEU A 193 -13.41 1.22 -13.76
CA LEU A 193 -14.08 1.04 -15.05
C LEU A 193 -14.43 -0.42 -15.33
N TYR A 194 -13.52 -1.35 -15.00
CA TYR A 194 -13.70 -2.78 -15.25
C TYR A 194 -14.67 -3.40 -14.26
N THR A 195 -14.70 -2.90 -13.02
CA THR A 195 -15.49 -3.48 -11.94
C THR A 195 -16.81 -2.71 -11.69
N LYS A 196 -17.52 -2.28 -12.75
CA LYS A 196 -18.82 -1.56 -12.61
C LYS A 196 -19.84 -2.31 -11.74
N SER A 197 -19.79 -3.64 -11.71
CA SER A 197 -20.64 -4.45 -10.84
C SER A 197 -20.10 -4.62 -9.41
N HIS A 198 -18.78 -4.47 -9.18
CA HIS A 198 -18.07 -4.79 -7.93
C HIS A 198 -18.51 -6.14 -7.33
N SER A 199 -18.47 -7.20 -8.16
CA SER A 199 -18.63 -8.57 -7.69
C SER A 199 -17.35 -9.05 -6.99
N LYS A 200 -17.51 -9.98 -6.04
CA LYS A 200 -16.39 -10.64 -5.35
C LYS A 200 -15.49 -11.39 -6.33
N GLU A 201 -16.10 -12.07 -7.31
CA GLU A 201 -15.39 -12.84 -8.35
C GLU A 201 -14.49 -11.94 -9.21
N THR A 202 -15.07 -10.91 -9.84
CA THR A 202 -14.33 -9.97 -10.69
C THR A 202 -13.18 -9.31 -9.94
N THR A 203 -13.41 -8.94 -8.68
CA THR A 203 -12.37 -8.30 -7.85
C THR A 203 -11.25 -9.28 -7.48
N SER A 204 -11.59 -10.54 -7.19
CA SER A 204 -10.61 -11.59 -6.94
C SER A 204 -9.76 -11.88 -8.18
N THR A 205 -10.37 -11.93 -9.37
CA THR A 205 -9.65 -12.11 -10.63
C THR A 205 -8.68 -10.96 -10.89
N ILE A 206 -9.08 -9.71 -10.63
CA ILE A 206 -8.19 -8.56 -10.76
C ILE A 206 -7.02 -8.67 -9.77
N LEU A 207 -7.28 -9.02 -8.51
CA LEU A 207 -6.21 -9.20 -7.52
C LEU A 207 -5.20 -10.28 -7.95
N MET A 208 -5.69 -11.41 -8.46
CA MET A 208 -4.83 -12.48 -8.99
C MET A 208 -3.99 -11.99 -10.18
N LEU A 209 -4.60 -11.27 -11.13
CA LEU A 209 -3.92 -10.74 -12.31
C LEU A 209 -2.82 -9.74 -11.90
N VAL A 210 -3.13 -8.85 -10.98
CA VAL A 210 -2.21 -7.85 -10.42
C VAL A 210 -1.00 -8.51 -9.75
N VAL A 211 -1.23 -9.50 -8.88
CA VAL A 211 -0.14 -10.25 -8.22
C VAL A 211 0.74 -10.97 -9.24
N LEU A 212 0.14 -11.57 -10.27
CA LEU A 212 0.87 -12.25 -11.34
C LEU A 212 1.71 -11.28 -12.18
N VAL A 213 1.15 -10.13 -12.56
CA VAL A 213 1.86 -9.10 -13.33
C VAL A 213 3.06 -8.58 -12.56
N VAL A 214 2.91 -8.27 -11.26
CA VAL A 214 4.04 -7.82 -10.44
C VAL A 214 5.12 -8.89 -10.36
N SER A 215 4.76 -10.16 -10.17
CA SER A 215 5.71 -11.28 -10.17
C SER A 215 6.51 -11.37 -11.49
N CYS A 216 5.82 -11.26 -12.62
CA CYS A 216 6.44 -11.25 -13.94
C CYS A 216 7.34 -10.02 -14.15
N CYS A 217 6.89 -8.83 -13.77
CA CYS A 217 7.65 -7.60 -13.90
C CYS A 217 8.93 -7.59 -13.05
N LEU A 218 8.87 -8.10 -11.81
CA LEU A 218 10.06 -8.22 -10.96
C LEU A 218 11.06 -9.25 -11.49
N SER A 219 10.56 -10.38 -12.03
CA SER A 219 11.42 -11.36 -12.70
C SER A 219 12.07 -10.76 -13.94
N ALA A 220 11.30 -10.03 -14.76
CA ALA A 220 11.81 -9.35 -15.94
C ALA A 220 12.82 -8.25 -15.59
N ALA A 221 12.61 -7.51 -14.49
CA ALA A 221 13.54 -6.49 -14.00
C ALA A 221 14.92 -7.03 -13.64
N VAL A 222 15.01 -8.32 -13.29
CA VAL A 222 16.29 -9.01 -13.02
C VAL A 222 16.92 -9.58 -14.29
N LEU A 223 16.10 -10.09 -15.21
CA LEU A 223 16.57 -10.79 -16.41
C LEU A 223 16.93 -9.84 -17.57
N VAL A 224 16.31 -8.66 -17.62
CA VAL A 224 16.46 -7.71 -18.74
C VAL A 224 17.39 -6.57 -18.33
N GLU A 225 18.53 -6.44 -19.00
CA GLU A 225 19.54 -5.42 -18.70
C GLU A 225 19.31 -4.07 -19.39
N SER A 226 18.12 -3.83 -19.94
CA SER A 226 17.79 -2.58 -20.63
C SER A 226 17.09 -1.59 -19.71
N GLU A 227 17.63 -0.38 -19.62
CA GLU A 227 17.07 0.74 -18.83
C GLU A 227 15.62 1.04 -19.21
N MET A 228 15.31 1.09 -20.51
CA MET A 228 13.97 1.40 -21.00
C MET A 228 12.95 0.32 -20.62
N PHE A 229 13.33 -0.96 -20.76
CA PHE A 229 12.46 -2.07 -20.35
C PHE A 229 12.26 -2.10 -18.83
N LEU A 230 13.32 -1.85 -18.06
CA LEU A 230 13.23 -1.75 -16.60
C LEU A 230 12.26 -0.65 -16.21
N PHE A 231 12.38 0.56 -16.77
CA PHE A 231 11.46 1.66 -16.48
C PHE A 231 9.99 1.29 -16.73
N TRP A 232 9.67 0.70 -17.88
CA TRP A 232 8.30 0.27 -18.17
C TRP A 232 7.81 -0.87 -17.29
N ALA A 233 8.69 -1.81 -16.92
CA ALA A 233 8.36 -2.86 -15.95
C ALA A 233 8.00 -2.26 -14.58
N LEU A 234 8.75 -1.25 -14.12
CA LEU A 234 8.44 -0.55 -12.86
C LEU A 234 7.14 0.26 -12.96
N CYS A 235 6.86 0.90 -14.09
CA CYS A 235 5.57 1.54 -14.34
C CYS A 235 4.41 0.54 -14.28
N MET A 236 4.60 -0.69 -14.82
CA MET A 236 3.59 -1.75 -14.74
C MET A 236 3.39 -2.27 -13.32
N VAL A 237 4.45 -2.34 -12.50
CA VAL A 237 4.34 -2.64 -11.06
C VAL A 237 3.48 -1.57 -10.37
N GLU A 238 3.71 -0.30 -10.66
CA GLU A 238 2.96 0.81 -10.06
C GLU A 238 1.49 0.85 -10.51
N ALA A 239 1.21 0.59 -11.79
CA ALA A 239 -0.16 0.40 -12.27
C ALA A 239 -0.85 -0.77 -11.55
N SER A 240 -0.12 -1.86 -11.31
CA SER A 240 -0.64 -3.01 -10.58
C SER A 240 -0.93 -2.67 -9.10
N ILE A 241 -0.07 -1.89 -8.45
CA ILE A 241 -0.30 -1.37 -7.09
C ILE A 241 -1.57 -0.48 -7.05
N GLY A 242 -1.78 0.35 -8.08
CA GLY A 242 -2.98 1.18 -8.20
C GLY A 242 -4.28 0.39 -8.28
N ALA A 243 -4.28 -0.77 -8.93
CA ALA A 243 -5.42 -1.70 -8.96
C ALA A 243 -5.51 -2.58 -7.70
N TYR A 244 -4.39 -2.85 -7.04
CA TYR A 244 -4.32 -3.62 -5.80
C TYR A 244 -5.06 -2.95 -4.64
N PHE A 245 -4.80 -1.67 -4.36
CA PHE A 245 -5.41 -0.98 -3.21
C PHE A 245 -6.94 -1.09 -3.16
N PRO A 246 -7.68 -0.71 -4.22
CA PRO A 246 -9.14 -0.77 -4.17
C PRO A 246 -9.68 -2.20 -4.23
N SER A 247 -9.01 -3.12 -4.92
CA SER A 247 -9.42 -4.54 -4.97
C SER A 247 -9.26 -5.22 -3.60
N MET A 248 -8.12 -5.01 -2.95
CA MET A 248 -7.82 -5.59 -1.65
C MET A 248 -8.71 -5.01 -0.55
N SER A 249 -8.87 -3.68 -0.49
CA SER A 249 -9.76 -3.04 0.49
C SER A 249 -11.22 -3.48 0.32
N PHE A 250 -11.68 -3.65 -0.92
CA PHE A 250 -13.01 -4.21 -1.18
C PHE A 250 -13.13 -5.66 -0.70
N LEU A 251 -12.21 -6.56 -1.06
CA LEU A 251 -12.27 -7.97 -0.63
C LEU A 251 -12.17 -8.12 0.89
N LYS A 252 -11.26 -7.38 1.55
CA LYS A 252 -11.18 -7.35 3.02
C LYS A 252 -12.52 -6.92 3.65
N SER A 253 -13.18 -5.91 3.09
CA SER A 253 -14.48 -5.45 3.60
C SER A 253 -15.59 -6.49 3.49
N GLN A 254 -15.52 -7.37 2.49
CA GLN A 254 -16.52 -8.40 2.21
C GLN A 254 -16.34 -9.69 3.02
N VAL A 255 -15.12 -9.95 3.48
CA VAL A 255 -14.78 -11.16 4.25
C VAL A 255 -14.76 -10.86 5.76
N VAL A 256 -14.42 -9.63 6.16
CA VAL A 256 -14.29 -9.25 7.57
C VAL A 256 -15.54 -8.52 8.06
N GLU A 257 -16.16 -9.05 9.11
CA GLU A 257 -17.33 -8.47 9.78
C GLU A 257 -17.05 -7.09 10.41
N ASP A 258 -18.04 -6.20 10.36
CA ASP A 258 -17.92 -4.80 10.80
C ASP A 258 -17.45 -4.66 12.27
N GLY A 259 -17.93 -5.52 13.17
CA GLY A 259 -17.66 -5.41 14.62
C GLY A 259 -16.23 -5.75 15.04
N VAL A 260 -15.50 -6.53 14.23
CA VAL A 260 -14.11 -6.97 14.54
C VAL A 260 -13.08 -6.45 13.52
N ARG A 261 -13.52 -5.64 12.55
CA ARG A 261 -12.71 -5.20 11.41
C ARG A 261 -11.43 -4.48 11.83
N GLY A 262 -11.54 -3.46 12.68
CA GLY A 262 -10.37 -2.69 13.13
C GLY A 262 -9.32 -3.56 13.81
N ARG A 263 -9.76 -4.57 14.57
CA ARG A 263 -8.89 -5.54 15.24
C ARG A 263 -8.19 -6.45 14.24
N ILE A 264 -8.95 -7.06 13.33
CA ILE A 264 -8.41 -7.99 12.33
C ILE A 264 -7.45 -7.25 11.40
N TYR A 265 -7.79 -6.06 10.93
CA TYR A 265 -6.92 -5.27 10.04
C TYR A 265 -5.60 -4.91 10.72
N SER A 266 -5.64 -4.58 12.01
CA SER A 266 -4.43 -4.32 12.79
C SER A 266 -3.57 -5.58 12.95
N LEU A 267 -4.18 -6.74 13.21
CA LEU A 267 -3.47 -8.02 13.30
C LEU A 267 -2.89 -8.47 11.96
N LEU A 268 -3.58 -8.23 10.85
CA LEU A 268 -3.08 -8.54 9.50
C LEU A 268 -1.86 -7.72 9.09
N ARG A 269 -1.62 -6.57 9.75
CA ARG A 269 -0.43 -5.74 9.52
C ARG A 269 0.81 -6.22 10.25
N LEU A 270 0.67 -7.01 11.32
CA LEU A 270 1.82 -7.47 12.09
C LEU A 270 2.76 -8.34 11.23
N PRO A 271 2.27 -9.36 10.49
CA PRO A 271 3.12 -10.14 9.59
C PRO A 271 3.81 -9.28 8.51
N LEU A 272 3.10 -8.30 7.95
CA LEU A 272 3.63 -7.34 6.98
C LEU A 272 4.80 -6.54 7.56
N ASN A 273 4.60 -5.94 8.73
CA ASN A 273 5.65 -5.14 9.37
C ASN A 273 6.87 -5.99 9.73
N VAL A 274 6.66 -7.21 10.23
CA VAL A 274 7.75 -8.16 10.50
C VAL A 274 8.49 -8.53 9.20
N PHE A 275 7.76 -8.83 8.13
CA PHE A 275 8.34 -9.12 6.82
C PHE A 275 9.23 -7.99 6.33
N VAL A 276 8.74 -6.74 6.39
CA VAL A 276 9.51 -5.56 5.95
C VAL A 276 10.76 -5.34 6.80
N VAL A 277 10.65 -5.49 8.13
CA VAL A 277 11.80 -5.37 9.04
C VAL A 277 12.84 -6.45 8.76
N VAL A 278 12.42 -7.71 8.59
CA VAL A 278 13.34 -8.81 8.26
C VAL A 278 14.02 -8.54 6.92
N ALA A 279 13.25 -8.18 5.89
CA ALA A 279 13.79 -7.93 4.58
C ALA A 279 14.79 -6.76 4.55
N HIS A 280 14.53 -5.67 5.28
CA HIS A 280 15.49 -4.56 5.40
C HIS A 280 16.67 -4.89 6.32
N SER A 281 16.49 -5.76 7.32
CA SER A 281 17.59 -6.16 8.21
C SER A 281 18.62 -7.07 7.53
N LEU A 282 18.19 -7.75 6.46
CA LEU A 282 19.02 -8.61 5.64
C LEU A 282 19.60 -7.86 4.44
N ASP A 283 19.36 -6.56 4.32
CA ASP A 283 19.79 -5.77 3.17
C ASP A 283 21.31 -5.64 3.12
N GLU A 284 21.87 -5.98 1.97
CA GLU A 284 23.29 -5.87 1.67
C GLU A 284 23.49 -5.02 0.42
N GLU A 285 24.52 -4.16 0.43
CA GLU A 285 24.86 -3.35 -0.72
C GLU A 285 25.32 -4.23 -1.90
N GLY A 286 24.57 -4.21 -3.00
CA GLY A 286 24.98 -4.84 -4.24
C GLY A 286 23.84 -5.24 -5.16
N ASP A 287 24.14 -5.26 -6.47
CA ASP A 287 23.18 -5.68 -7.49
C ASP A 287 22.75 -7.15 -7.32
N GLY A 288 23.64 -8.01 -6.81
CA GLY A 288 23.34 -9.42 -6.53
C GLY A 288 22.29 -9.61 -5.44
N HIS A 289 22.39 -8.88 -4.34
CA HIS A 289 21.41 -8.90 -3.25
C HIS A 289 20.05 -8.40 -3.74
N ARG A 290 20.01 -7.24 -4.42
CA ARG A 290 18.79 -6.69 -5.02
C ARG A 290 18.09 -7.69 -5.94
N ASN A 291 18.85 -8.36 -6.81
CA ASN A 291 18.29 -9.35 -7.73
C ASN A 291 17.71 -10.56 -6.97
N SER A 292 18.39 -11.03 -5.91
CA SER A 292 17.87 -12.08 -5.04
C SER A 292 16.57 -11.68 -4.34
N VAL A 293 16.49 -10.44 -3.84
CA VAL A 293 15.27 -9.89 -3.21
C VAL A 293 14.13 -9.83 -4.23
N PHE A 294 14.36 -9.32 -5.43
CA PHE A 294 13.34 -9.24 -6.48
C PHE A 294 12.82 -10.62 -6.90
N LEU A 295 13.71 -11.63 -7.04
CA LEU A 295 13.31 -13.00 -7.32
C LEU A 295 12.55 -13.64 -6.15
N THR A 296 12.97 -13.40 -4.92
CA THR A 296 12.27 -13.87 -3.72
C THR A 296 10.87 -13.27 -3.65
N CYS A 297 10.72 -11.96 -3.85
CA CYS A 297 9.42 -11.31 -3.95
C CYS A 297 8.56 -11.89 -5.09
N ALA A 298 9.14 -12.11 -6.27
CA ALA A 298 8.42 -12.70 -7.40
C ALA A 298 7.89 -14.11 -7.07
N THR A 299 8.68 -14.95 -6.39
CA THR A 299 8.23 -16.29 -5.97
C THR A 299 7.16 -16.24 -4.89
N LEU A 300 7.28 -15.37 -3.89
CA LEU A 300 6.26 -15.17 -2.86
C LEU A 300 4.94 -14.64 -3.43
N LEU A 301 5.00 -13.76 -4.43
CA LEU A 301 3.83 -13.30 -5.17
C LEU A 301 3.19 -14.45 -5.97
N MET A 302 3.99 -15.31 -6.60
CA MET A 302 3.46 -16.49 -7.29
C MET A 302 2.75 -17.44 -6.31
N VAL A 303 3.30 -17.64 -5.12
CA VAL A 303 2.64 -18.40 -4.03
C VAL A 303 1.32 -17.73 -3.64
N SER A 304 1.30 -16.39 -3.51
CA SER A 304 0.09 -15.62 -3.23
C SER A 304 -1.00 -15.84 -4.27
N PHE A 305 -0.63 -15.86 -5.56
CA PHE A 305 -1.55 -16.14 -6.66
C PHE A 305 -2.27 -17.49 -6.48
N PHE A 306 -1.51 -18.56 -6.22
CA PHE A 306 -2.10 -19.89 -6.00
C PHE A 306 -2.95 -19.96 -4.73
N ILE A 307 -2.57 -19.24 -3.68
CA ILE A 307 -3.34 -19.15 -2.42
C ILE A 307 -4.68 -18.45 -2.66
N ILE A 308 -4.69 -17.32 -3.38
CA ILE A 308 -5.93 -16.60 -3.71
C ILE A 308 -6.81 -17.47 -4.60
N LYS A 309 -6.24 -18.03 -5.67
CA LYS A 309 -6.94 -18.91 -6.62
C LYS A 309 -7.66 -20.04 -5.92
N ARG A 310 -6.95 -20.78 -5.06
CA ARG A 310 -7.51 -21.93 -4.32
C ARG A 310 -8.70 -21.55 -3.42
N ASN A 311 -8.66 -20.38 -2.77
CA ASN A 311 -9.65 -20.02 -1.76
C ASN A 311 -10.82 -19.19 -2.29
N PHE A 312 -10.69 -18.57 -3.47
CA PHE A 312 -11.73 -17.73 -4.05
C PHE A 312 -12.38 -18.34 -5.31
N GLU A 313 -11.68 -19.17 -6.11
CA GLU A 313 -12.31 -19.87 -7.24
C GLU A 313 -13.11 -21.10 -6.81
N SER A 314 -12.73 -21.78 -5.72
CA SER A 314 -13.42 -23.01 -5.25
C SER A 314 -14.83 -22.76 -4.68
N THR A 315 -15.30 -21.51 -4.67
CA THR A 315 -16.62 -21.09 -4.16
C THR A 315 -17.59 -20.63 -5.25
N ALA A 316 -17.20 -20.72 -6.53
CA ALA A 316 -18.08 -20.58 -7.69
C ALA A 316 -18.52 -21.97 -8.17
#